data_AF-A0A077ZI30-F1
#
_entry.id   AF-A0A077ZI30-F1
#
_cell.length_a   1.000
_cell.length_b   1.000
_cell.length_c   1.000
_cell.angle_alpha   90.00
_cell.angle_beta   90.00
_cell.angle_gamma   90.00
#
_symmetry.space_group_name_H-M   'P 1'
#
loop_
_entity.id
_entity.type
_entity.pdbx_description
1 polymer ?
#
loop_
_entity_poly.entity_id
_entity_poly.type
_entity_poly.pdbx_seq_one_letter_code
_entity_poly.pdbx_strand_id
1 'polypeptide(L)'
;MVMQQLVSLSRWMLGTRSSVKMLPCSLITQLCGNSCGRLDLVRYIRMTREEILNIRTDPPLLSSGSEFLLSMGEVDSSKALNKVESDTLYKCITVEMKGHDRAVLSSYEVFVLAAAGHLGIAVDESGELKPPYVLWRRTLLKSAHVHKSARVQYETRTYRRRIRVVRLTSSTADTFLEYIERNLPEGVAARVIKQEIASVTLHIQDIFNVKNRSSPLEEGKL
;
A
#
# COMPACT_ATOMS: atom_id res chain seq x y z
N MET A 1 41.55 61.38 11.49
CA MET A 1 40.51 60.35 11.31
C MET A 1 39.45 60.57 12.37
N VAL A 2 38.28 61.02 11.96
CA VAL A 2 37.16 61.41 12.82
C VAL A 2 36.43 60.16 13.33
N MET A 3 35.94 60.31 14.56
CA MET A 3 35.21 59.40 15.44
C MET A 3 34.15 58.50 14.76
N GLN A 4 33.92 57.33 15.35
CA GLN A 4 32.61 56.99 15.94
C GLN A 4 32.73 55.82 16.93
N GLN A 5 31.86 55.89 17.92
CA GLN A 5 31.88 55.25 19.23
C GLN A 5 30.52 54.58 19.41
N LEU A 6 30.44 53.38 19.97
CA LEU A 6 29.29 53.01 20.81
C LEU A 6 29.64 51.86 21.76
N VAL A 7 29.66 52.22 23.03
CA VAL A 7 29.57 51.34 24.20
C VAL A 7 28.09 51.27 24.60
N SER A 8 27.73 50.16 25.25
CA SER A 8 26.63 49.95 26.21
C SER A 8 25.54 49.00 25.74
N LEU A 9 25.33 47.94 26.53
CA LEU A 9 24.12 47.80 27.35
C LEU A 9 24.24 46.54 28.24
N SER A 10 24.64 46.81 29.48
CA SER A 10 23.91 46.42 30.70
C SER A 10 23.65 44.94 30.98
N ARG A 11 24.62 44.36 31.69
CA ARG A 11 24.50 43.30 32.69
C ARG A 11 23.42 43.67 33.73
N TRP A 12 22.30 42.96 33.76
CA TRP A 12 21.33 43.02 34.87
C TRP A 12 21.29 41.68 35.60
N MET A 13 21.64 41.76 36.88
CA MET A 13 21.58 40.71 37.88
C MET A 13 20.15 40.48 38.41
N LEU A 14 20.01 39.30 39.01
CA LEU A 14 18.90 38.73 39.78
C LEU A 14 18.05 39.74 40.59
N GLY A 15 16.73 39.52 40.58
CA GLY A 15 15.77 40.17 41.48
C GLY A 15 14.36 39.58 41.46
N THR A 16 14.17 38.49 42.19
CA THR A 16 12.98 38.12 43.01
C THR A 16 11.54 38.13 42.47
N ARG A 17 10.90 36.96 42.70
CA ARG A 17 9.49 36.71 43.07
C ARG A 17 8.39 36.88 42.01
N SER A 18 8.07 35.77 41.35
CA SER A 18 6.69 35.27 41.34
C SER A 18 6.67 33.78 41.07
N SER A 19 6.31 33.02 42.10
CA SER A 19 6.11 31.58 42.10
C SER A 19 4.89 31.23 41.25
N VAL A 20 5.09 30.92 39.97
CA VAL A 20 4.12 30.13 39.21
C VAL A 20 4.60 28.70 39.32
N LYS A 21 3.99 27.97 40.25
CA LYS A 21 4.21 26.55 40.48
C LYS A 21 4.03 25.82 39.15
N MET A 22 5.14 25.33 38.59
CA MET A 22 5.14 24.31 37.56
C MET A 22 4.46 23.07 38.16
N LEU A 23 3.15 22.96 37.96
CA LEU A 23 2.45 21.71 38.16
C LEU A 23 3.13 20.68 37.25
N PRO A 24 3.68 19.58 37.78
CA PRO A 24 4.26 18.55 36.94
C PRO A 24 3.13 17.93 36.14
N CYS A 25 3.15 18.14 34.82
CA CYS A 25 2.26 17.50 33.84
C CYS A 25 2.54 15.98 33.71
N SER A 26 2.65 15.26 34.83
CA SER A 26 2.69 13.79 34.83
C SER A 26 1.31 13.14 34.97
N LEU A 27 0.23 13.93 35.13
CA LEU A 27 -1.13 13.39 35.30
C LEU A 27 -2.16 13.80 34.22
N ILE A 28 -1.81 14.66 33.26
CA ILE A 28 -2.76 15.05 32.18
C ILE A 28 -2.64 14.18 30.91
N THR A 29 -1.73 13.22 30.85
CA THR A 29 -1.63 12.27 29.72
C THR A 29 -2.47 11.01 29.87
N GLN A 30 -3.53 11.00 30.69
CA GLN A 30 -4.45 9.85 30.80
C GLN A 30 -5.80 9.99 30.08
N LEU A 31 -6.08 11.10 29.36
CA LEU A 31 -7.39 11.27 28.70
C LEU A 31 -7.38 11.70 27.22
N CYS A 32 -6.20 11.85 26.60
CA CYS A 32 -6.15 11.82 25.13
C CYS A 32 -5.84 10.38 24.70
N GLY A 33 -6.87 9.72 24.17
CA GLY A 33 -6.83 8.36 23.66
C GLY A 33 -5.59 8.10 22.81
N ASN A 34 -4.98 6.96 23.08
CA ASN A 34 -3.80 6.43 22.43
C ASN A 34 -3.92 6.44 20.90
N SER A 35 -3.01 7.13 20.22
CA SER A 35 -2.11 6.58 19.19
C SER A 35 -1.58 7.70 18.30
N CYS A 36 -0.59 8.41 18.85
CA CYS A 36 0.43 9.09 18.07
C CYS A 36 0.80 8.25 16.84
N GLY A 37 0.75 8.88 15.66
CA GLY A 37 0.99 8.28 14.35
C GLY A 37 2.11 7.24 14.37
N ARG A 38 1.71 5.99 14.38
CA ARG A 38 2.59 4.84 14.51
C ARG A 38 3.31 4.66 13.17
N LEU A 39 4.55 5.14 13.13
CA LEU A 39 5.63 4.84 12.17
C LEU A 39 5.14 4.14 10.91
N ASP A 40 4.86 4.89 9.84
CA ASP A 40 4.87 4.32 8.50
C ASP A 40 6.26 3.69 8.32
N LEU A 41 6.36 2.36 8.50
CA LEU A 41 7.64 1.66 8.40
C LEU A 41 8.14 1.84 6.97
N VAL A 42 9.36 2.35 6.83
CA VAL A 42 9.96 2.60 5.52
C VAL A 42 10.69 1.34 5.08
N ARG A 43 10.36 0.80 3.90
CA ARG A 43 11.28 -0.09 3.20
C ARG A 43 12.28 0.76 2.43
N TYR A 44 13.48 0.89 2.98
CA TYR A 44 14.60 1.55 2.30
C TYR A 44 15.12 0.64 1.19
N ILE A 45 14.98 1.09 -0.05
CA ILE A 45 15.73 0.53 -1.17
C ILE A 45 16.84 1.52 -1.49
N ARG A 46 18.08 1.20 -1.09
CA ARG A 46 19.27 1.95 -1.52
C ARG A 46 19.73 1.34 -2.82
N MET A 47 19.60 2.06 -3.92
CA MET A 47 20.19 1.60 -5.17
C MET A 47 21.70 1.85 -5.22
N THR A 48 22.45 0.87 -5.71
CA THR A 48 23.88 1.00 -5.99
C THR A 48 24.10 1.71 -7.33
N ARG A 49 25.34 2.13 -7.63
CA ARG A 49 25.70 2.78 -8.90
C ARG A 49 25.38 1.91 -10.13
N GLU A 50 25.33 0.59 -9.97
CA GLU A 50 25.14 -0.37 -11.06
C GLU A 50 23.68 -0.46 -11.49
N GLU A 51 22.74 -0.50 -10.54
CA GLU A 51 21.30 -0.43 -10.82
C GLU A 51 20.91 0.88 -11.55
N ILE A 52 21.67 1.96 -11.31
CA ILE A 52 21.52 3.26 -11.98
C ILE A 52 21.81 3.20 -13.48
N LEU A 53 22.79 2.40 -13.91
CA LEU A 53 23.14 2.28 -15.34
C LEU A 53 22.07 1.48 -16.08
N ASN A 54 21.49 0.47 -15.42
CA ASN A 54 20.50 -0.42 -16.03
C ASN A 54 19.15 0.25 -16.32
N ILE A 55 18.72 1.25 -15.52
CA ILE A 55 17.48 2.02 -15.80
C ILE A 55 17.63 2.90 -17.06
N ARG A 56 18.86 3.35 -17.38
CA ARG A 56 19.07 4.12 -18.63
C ARG A 56 19.04 3.22 -19.86
N THR A 57 19.36 1.94 -19.69
CA THR A 57 19.23 0.92 -20.70
C THR A 57 17.92 0.18 -20.50
N ASP A 58 16.80 0.89 -20.58
CA ASP A 58 15.59 0.21 -21.02
C ASP A 58 15.96 -0.39 -22.39
N PRO A 59 15.85 -1.72 -22.59
CA PRO A 59 16.12 -2.28 -23.91
C PRO A 59 15.25 -1.51 -24.92
N PRO A 60 15.79 -1.11 -26.09
CA PRO A 60 14.98 -0.44 -27.10
C PRO A 60 13.76 -1.30 -27.33
N LEU A 61 12.57 -0.71 -27.17
CA LEU A 61 11.34 -1.37 -27.53
C LEU A 61 11.51 -1.79 -28.98
N LEU A 62 11.70 -3.10 -29.20
CA LEU A 62 11.72 -3.69 -30.53
C LEU A 62 10.41 -3.28 -31.17
N SER A 63 10.52 -2.32 -32.08
CA SER A 63 9.46 -1.90 -32.98
C SER A 63 9.22 -3.03 -33.97
N SER A 64 8.62 -4.12 -33.51
CA SER A 64 7.75 -4.93 -34.35
C SER A 64 6.36 -4.34 -34.21
N GLY A 65 6.08 -3.33 -35.03
CA GLY A 65 4.73 -2.80 -35.18
C GLY A 65 3.80 -3.94 -35.59
N SER A 66 3.02 -4.43 -34.62
CA SER A 66 1.67 -4.87 -34.91
C SER A 66 0.79 -3.77 -34.36
N GLU A 67 0.24 -2.97 -35.27
CA GLU A 67 -0.82 -2.03 -34.94
C GLU A 67 -1.95 -2.83 -34.32
N PHE A 68 -2.05 -2.76 -32.99
CA PHE A 68 -3.14 -3.37 -32.25
C PHE A 68 -4.36 -2.48 -32.47
N LEU A 69 -4.98 -2.67 -33.64
CA LEU A 69 -6.23 -2.03 -34.00
C LEU A 69 -7.24 -2.42 -32.92
N LEU A 70 -7.65 -1.42 -32.12
CA LEU A 70 -8.75 -1.53 -31.17
C LEU A 70 -10.01 -1.82 -31.99
N SER A 71 -10.28 -3.10 -32.26
CA SER A 71 -11.64 -3.51 -32.55
C SER A 71 -12.39 -3.29 -31.24
N MET A 72 -13.10 -2.18 -31.16
CA MET A 72 -14.19 -2.01 -30.21
C MET A 72 -15.08 -3.23 -30.40
N GLY A 73 -14.95 -4.20 -29.49
CA GLY A 73 -15.80 -5.37 -29.48
C GLY A 73 -17.22 -4.88 -29.26
N GLU A 74 -18.06 -5.09 -30.27
CA GLU A 74 -19.49 -4.92 -30.14
C GLU A 74 -19.95 -5.83 -29.00
N VAL A 75 -20.44 -5.22 -27.92
CA VAL A 75 -21.04 -5.97 -26.81
C VAL A 75 -22.36 -6.50 -27.33
N ASP A 76 -22.32 -7.73 -27.85
CA ASP A 76 -23.51 -8.52 -28.19
C ASP A 76 -24.39 -8.66 -26.93
N SER A 77 -25.29 -7.70 -26.74
CA SER A 77 -26.23 -7.63 -25.61
C SER A 77 -27.30 -8.74 -25.68
N SER A 78 -27.21 -9.66 -26.65
CA SER A 78 -28.20 -10.72 -26.90
C SER A 78 -27.84 -12.09 -26.31
N LYS A 79 -26.72 -12.25 -25.59
CA LYS A 79 -26.37 -13.52 -24.90
C LYS A 79 -26.86 -13.65 -23.45
N ALA A 80 -27.66 -12.71 -22.96
CA ALA A 80 -27.99 -12.59 -21.54
C ALA A 80 -29.19 -13.44 -21.05
N LEU A 81 -29.87 -14.21 -21.90
CA LEU A 81 -31.03 -15.00 -21.46
C LEU A 81 -30.71 -16.49 -21.38
N ASN A 82 -30.63 -16.99 -20.14
CA ASN A 82 -30.80 -18.39 -19.73
C ASN A 82 -29.58 -19.33 -19.77
N LYS A 83 -28.53 -18.98 -19.03
CA LYS A 83 -27.88 -19.97 -18.15
C LYS A 83 -27.76 -19.34 -16.77
N VAL A 84 -28.35 -19.98 -15.76
CA VAL A 84 -27.97 -19.73 -14.38
C VAL A 84 -26.56 -20.29 -14.25
N GLU A 85 -25.56 -19.51 -14.66
CA GLU A 85 -24.17 -19.86 -14.43
C GLU A 85 -23.97 -19.89 -12.92
N SER A 86 -23.43 -20.98 -12.41
CA SER A 86 -23.09 -21.10 -11.01
C SER A 86 -22.03 -20.05 -10.67
N ASP A 87 -22.32 -19.16 -9.73
CA ASP A 87 -21.38 -18.13 -9.29
C ASP A 87 -20.08 -18.77 -8.79
N THR A 88 -18.95 -18.32 -9.34
CA THR A 88 -17.65 -18.66 -8.77
C THR A 88 -17.53 -18.03 -7.39
N LEU A 89 -17.03 -18.81 -6.44
CA LEU A 89 -16.88 -18.38 -5.06
C LEU A 89 -15.44 -17.92 -4.82
N TYR A 90 -15.28 -16.70 -4.31
CA TYR A 90 -14.00 -16.15 -3.92
C TYR A 90 -13.77 -16.35 -2.42
N LYS A 91 -12.67 -17.02 -2.08
CA LYS A 91 -12.20 -17.13 -0.69
C LYS A 91 -11.88 -15.74 -0.15
N CYS A 92 -11.08 -15.00 -0.91
CA CYS A 92 -10.83 -13.59 -0.64
C CYS A 92 -10.45 -12.82 -1.91
N ILE A 93 -10.73 -11.53 -1.90
CA ILE A 93 -10.31 -10.57 -2.92
C ILE A 93 -9.44 -9.53 -2.21
N THR A 94 -8.22 -9.33 -2.70
CA THR A 94 -7.29 -8.35 -2.14
C THR A 94 -7.13 -7.20 -3.13
N VAL A 95 -7.51 -6.01 -2.72
CA VAL A 95 -7.31 -4.76 -3.48
C VAL A 95 -6.06 -4.08 -2.93
N GLU A 96 -4.98 -4.09 -3.71
CA GLU A 96 -3.75 -3.36 -3.42
C GLU A 96 -3.73 -2.03 -4.16
N MET A 97 -3.58 -0.93 -3.43
CA MET A 97 -3.53 0.42 -3.98
C MET A 97 -2.16 1.01 -3.73
N LYS A 98 -1.61 1.70 -4.73
CA LYS A 98 -0.29 2.35 -4.67
C LYS A 98 -0.43 3.81 -5.10
N GLY A 99 0.17 4.72 -4.35
CA GLY A 99 0.12 6.14 -4.66
C GLY A 99 1.25 6.93 -4.04
N HIS A 100 1.43 8.16 -4.51
CA HIS A 100 2.45 9.08 -4.00
C HIS A 100 1.96 9.93 -2.82
N ASP A 101 0.66 10.24 -2.78
CA ASP A 101 0.06 11.01 -1.70
C ASP A 101 -0.62 10.08 -0.67
N ARG A 102 -0.21 10.21 0.59
CA ARG A 102 -0.79 9.49 1.73
C ARG A 102 -2.21 9.95 2.06
N ALA A 103 -2.53 11.23 1.86
CA ALA A 103 -3.82 11.80 2.25
C ALA A 103 -4.93 11.29 1.32
N VAL A 104 -4.63 11.23 0.02
CA VAL A 104 -5.51 10.62 -0.99
C VAL A 104 -5.77 9.15 -0.67
N LEU A 105 -4.72 8.36 -0.42
CA LEU A 105 -4.86 6.95 -0.08
C LEU A 105 -5.65 6.72 1.23
N SER A 106 -5.46 7.58 2.23
CA SER A 106 -6.21 7.49 3.49
C SER A 106 -7.69 7.83 3.29
N SER A 107 -8.00 8.81 2.45
CA SER A 107 -9.39 9.18 2.14
C SER A 107 -10.08 8.06 1.34
N TYR A 108 -9.35 7.49 0.39
CA TYR A 108 -9.85 6.41 -0.45
C TYR A 108 -10.01 5.10 0.32
N GLU A 109 -9.15 4.81 1.30
CA GLU A 109 -9.32 3.70 2.25
C GLU A 109 -10.68 3.78 2.97
N VAL A 110 -11.04 4.96 3.49
CA VAL A 110 -12.34 5.19 4.14
C VAL A 110 -13.49 5.01 3.15
N PHE A 111 -13.35 5.50 1.92
CA PHE A 111 -14.34 5.35 0.86
C PHE A 111 -14.62 3.86 0.54
N VAL A 112 -13.57 3.06 0.33
CA VAL A 112 -13.72 1.64 -0.01
C VAL A 112 -14.35 0.86 1.16
N LEU A 113 -13.93 1.15 2.40
CA LEU A 113 -14.53 0.54 3.59
C LEU A 113 -16.01 0.92 3.76
N ALA A 114 -16.36 2.19 3.49
CA ALA A 114 -17.74 2.63 3.50
C ALA A 114 -18.56 1.90 2.43
N ALA A 115 -18.06 1.77 1.20
CA ALA A 115 -18.74 1.04 0.13
C ALA A 115 -18.99 -0.43 0.50
N ALA A 116 -17.98 -1.10 1.07
CA ALA A 116 -18.12 -2.46 1.57
C ALA A 116 -19.17 -2.56 2.69
N GLY A 117 -19.21 -1.59 3.60
CA GLY A 117 -20.22 -1.50 4.66
C GLY A 117 -21.64 -1.38 4.13
N HIS A 118 -21.89 -0.52 3.12
CA HIS A 118 -23.22 -0.36 2.52
C HIS A 118 -23.70 -1.62 1.78
N LEU A 119 -22.78 -2.37 1.18
CA LEU A 119 -23.09 -3.65 0.51
C LEU A 119 -23.16 -4.84 1.48
N GLY A 120 -22.84 -4.65 2.77
CA GLY A 120 -22.81 -5.74 3.75
C GLY A 120 -21.68 -6.75 3.51
N ILE A 121 -20.59 -6.31 2.89
CA ILE A 121 -19.45 -7.13 2.55
C ILE A 121 -18.50 -7.25 3.74
N ALA A 122 -18.11 -8.48 4.08
CA ALA A 122 -17.17 -8.73 5.17
C ALA A 122 -15.72 -8.38 4.76
N VAL A 123 -15.13 -7.41 5.48
CA VAL A 123 -13.72 -7.02 5.32
C VAL A 123 -12.87 -7.77 6.35
N ASP A 124 -11.73 -8.31 5.93
CA ASP A 124 -10.76 -8.97 6.82
C ASP A 124 -9.84 -7.92 7.46
N GLU A 125 -10.05 -7.67 8.75
CA GLU A 125 -9.24 -6.77 9.57
C GLU A 125 -7.91 -7.39 10.02
N SER A 126 -7.74 -8.72 9.88
CA SER A 126 -6.53 -9.43 10.33
C SER A 126 -5.29 -9.09 9.51
N GLY A 127 -5.47 -8.50 8.32
CA GLY A 127 -4.40 -8.14 7.40
C GLY A 127 -3.75 -6.79 7.70
N GLU A 128 -2.52 -6.60 7.22
CA GLU A 128 -1.87 -5.28 7.26
C GLU A 128 -2.51 -4.34 6.22
N LEU A 129 -3.43 -3.48 6.68
CA LEU A 129 -4.12 -2.48 5.86
C LEU A 129 -3.16 -1.44 5.28
N LYS A 130 -2.10 -1.11 6.02
CA LYS A 130 -1.10 -0.09 5.69
C LYS A 130 0.30 -0.71 5.63
N PRO A 131 0.64 -1.43 4.54
CA PRO A 131 1.98 -1.97 4.40
C PRO A 131 3.06 -0.88 4.40
N PRO A 132 4.29 -1.24 4.79
CA PRO A 132 5.45 -0.36 4.68
C PRO A 132 5.54 0.29 3.30
N TYR A 133 5.66 1.62 3.26
CA TYR A 133 5.86 2.31 2.00
C TYR A 133 7.27 2.08 1.48
N VAL A 134 7.43 2.15 0.16
CA VAL A 134 8.73 2.04 -0.47
C VAL A 134 9.28 3.43 -0.68
N LEU A 135 10.50 3.65 -0.17
CA LEU A 135 11.26 4.86 -0.41
C LEU A 135 12.42 4.54 -1.34
N TRP A 136 12.39 5.11 -2.53
CA TRP A 136 13.54 5.13 -3.41
C TRP A 136 14.30 6.43 -3.20
N ARG A 137 15.60 6.36 -2.90
CA ARG A 137 16.45 7.56 -2.69
C ARG A 137 17.67 7.50 -3.59
N ARG A 138 17.89 8.56 -4.36
CA ARG A 138 19.04 8.72 -5.24
C ARG A 138 19.80 9.99 -4.90
N THR A 139 21.11 9.87 -4.65
CA THR A 139 21.98 11.03 -4.46
C THR A 139 22.76 11.29 -5.74
N LEU A 140 22.52 12.42 -6.38
CA LEU A 140 23.24 12.88 -7.56
C LEU A 140 24.00 14.17 -7.25
N LEU A 141 24.96 14.52 -8.12
CA LEU A 141 25.48 15.88 -8.17
C LEU A 141 24.50 16.75 -8.97
N LYS A 142 24.39 18.04 -8.65
CA LYS A 142 23.55 19.00 -9.43
C LYS A 142 23.92 19.03 -10.91
N SER A 143 25.22 18.93 -11.23
CA SER A 143 25.78 18.94 -12.59
C SER A 143 27.05 18.08 -12.62
N ALA A 144 27.48 17.66 -13.82
CA ALA A 144 28.63 16.76 -14.02
C ALA A 144 29.95 17.33 -13.50
N HIS A 145 30.15 18.66 -13.59
CA HIS A 145 31.41 19.32 -13.22
C HIS A 145 31.41 19.87 -11.77
N VAL A 146 30.40 19.56 -10.97
CA VAL A 146 30.27 20.12 -9.60
C VAL A 146 30.64 19.08 -8.55
N HIS A 147 31.50 19.45 -7.60
CA HIS A 147 32.12 18.49 -6.67
C HIS A 147 31.52 18.56 -5.27
N LYS A 148 31.24 17.39 -4.69
CA LYS A 148 30.95 17.08 -3.27
C LYS A 148 29.85 17.90 -2.56
N SER A 149 29.93 19.22 -2.44
CA SER A 149 28.94 20.06 -1.72
C SER A 149 27.61 20.17 -2.46
N ALA A 150 27.61 20.05 -3.79
CA ALA A 150 26.40 20.10 -4.61
C ALA A 150 25.71 18.74 -4.79
N ARG A 151 25.72 17.88 -3.77
CA ARG A 151 24.93 16.64 -3.78
C ARG A 151 23.46 16.98 -3.53
N VAL A 152 22.58 16.48 -4.38
CA VAL A 152 21.12 16.57 -4.27
C VAL A 152 20.56 15.17 -4.10
N GLN A 153 19.56 15.04 -3.24
CA GLN A 153 18.87 13.80 -2.97
C GLN A 153 17.48 13.88 -3.57
N TYR A 154 17.23 13.01 -4.53
CA TYR A 154 15.91 12.78 -5.10
C TYR A 154 15.28 11.60 -4.39
N GLU A 155 14.00 11.71 -4.09
CA GLU A 155 13.25 10.63 -3.48
C GLU A 155 11.92 10.40 -4.20
N THR A 156 11.57 9.13 -4.34
CA THR A 156 10.24 8.71 -4.78
C THR A 156 9.61 7.92 -3.65
N ARG A 157 8.47 8.41 -3.16
CA ARG A 157 7.69 7.77 -2.10
C ARG A 157 6.52 7.04 -2.75
N THR A 158 6.37 5.76 -2.43
CA THR A 158 5.23 4.94 -2.89
C THR A 158 4.55 4.32 -1.69
N TYR A 159 3.48 4.97 -1.25
CA TYR A 159 2.59 4.50 -0.20
C TYR A 159 1.68 3.40 -0.75
N ARG A 160 1.30 2.48 0.14
CA ARG A 160 0.49 1.31 -0.21
C ARG A 160 -0.65 1.15 0.78
N ARG A 161 -1.79 0.70 0.26
CA ARG A 161 -2.95 0.28 1.03
C ARG A 161 -3.42 -1.08 0.53
N ARG A 162 -3.83 -1.96 1.43
CA ARG A 162 -4.29 -3.30 1.10
C ARG A 162 -5.60 -3.58 1.81
N ILE A 163 -6.68 -3.68 1.04
CA ILE A 163 -7.99 -4.01 1.57
C ILE A 163 -8.28 -5.45 1.17
N ARG A 164 -8.58 -6.29 2.16
CA ARG A 164 -8.89 -7.70 1.96
C ARG A 164 -10.36 -7.92 2.27
N VAL A 165 -11.08 -8.44 1.29
CA VAL A 165 -12.49 -8.77 1.40
C VAL A 165 -12.63 -10.29 1.36
N VAL A 166 -13.48 -10.86 2.21
CA VAL A 166 -13.61 -12.32 2.36
C VAL A 166 -15.00 -12.80 1.97
N ARG A 167 -15.07 -14.04 1.47
CA ARG A 167 -16.33 -14.78 1.20
C ARG A 167 -17.29 -14.03 0.26
N LEU A 168 -16.83 -13.75 -0.96
CA LEU A 168 -17.65 -13.09 -1.98
C LEU A 168 -18.06 -14.04 -3.10
N THR A 169 -19.23 -13.79 -3.69
CA THR A 169 -19.63 -14.36 -5.00
C THR A 169 -19.11 -13.49 -6.14
N SER A 170 -19.00 -14.03 -7.35
CA SER A 170 -18.55 -13.25 -8.52
C SER A 170 -19.44 -12.06 -8.83
N SER A 171 -20.75 -12.28 -8.90
CA SER A 171 -21.75 -11.24 -9.16
C SER A 171 -21.61 -10.03 -8.21
N THR A 172 -21.42 -10.30 -6.92
CA THR A 172 -21.24 -9.25 -5.90
C THR A 172 -19.85 -8.60 -6.01
N ALA A 173 -18.81 -9.41 -6.26
CA ALA A 173 -17.44 -8.92 -6.42
C ALA A 173 -17.29 -7.98 -7.61
N ASP A 174 -17.89 -8.31 -8.75
CA ASP A 174 -17.78 -7.51 -9.96
C ASP A 174 -18.51 -6.17 -9.79
N THR A 175 -19.69 -6.15 -9.15
CA THR A 175 -20.40 -4.91 -8.80
C THR A 175 -19.58 -4.03 -7.85
N PHE A 176 -18.93 -4.64 -6.85
CA PHE A 176 -18.09 -3.92 -5.89
C PHE A 176 -16.82 -3.34 -6.55
N LEU A 177 -16.13 -4.15 -7.35
CA LEU A 177 -14.91 -3.74 -8.06
C LEU A 177 -15.20 -2.67 -9.10
N GLU A 178 -16.32 -2.78 -9.82
CA GLU A 178 -16.79 -1.76 -10.75
C GLU A 178 -16.94 -0.40 -10.06
N TYR A 179 -17.56 -0.36 -8.87
CA TYR A 179 -17.71 0.89 -8.12
C TYR A 179 -16.37 1.47 -7.65
N ILE A 180 -15.43 0.62 -7.22
CA ILE A 180 -14.08 1.02 -6.83
C ILE A 180 -13.33 1.61 -8.03
N GLU A 181 -13.29 0.88 -9.14
CA GLU A 181 -12.53 1.23 -10.34
C GLU A 181 -13.05 2.50 -11.00
N ARG A 182 -14.38 2.72 -11.01
CA ARG A 182 -14.99 3.97 -11.50
C ARG A 182 -14.60 5.20 -10.67
N ASN A 183 -14.28 5.03 -9.38
CA ASN A 183 -13.95 6.12 -8.46
C ASN A 183 -12.46 6.14 -8.06
N LEU A 184 -11.58 5.52 -8.83
CA LEU A 184 -10.16 5.47 -8.52
C LEU A 184 -9.52 6.87 -8.64
N PRO A 185 -8.83 7.39 -7.60
CA PRO A 185 -8.24 8.72 -7.66
C PRO A 185 -7.09 8.82 -8.66
N GLU A 186 -6.90 10.03 -9.20
CA GLU A 186 -5.80 10.32 -10.11
C GLU A 186 -4.44 10.06 -9.46
N GLY A 187 -3.55 9.41 -10.21
CA GLY A 187 -2.21 9.05 -9.74
C GLY A 187 -2.18 7.90 -8.71
N VAL A 188 -3.28 7.19 -8.50
CA VAL A 188 -3.33 5.95 -7.72
C VAL A 188 -3.46 4.76 -8.66
N ALA A 189 -2.57 3.78 -8.50
CA ALA A 189 -2.64 2.51 -9.21
C ALA A 189 -3.30 1.45 -8.31
N ALA A 190 -4.33 0.79 -8.81
CA ALA A 190 -4.97 -0.34 -8.14
C ALA A 190 -4.57 -1.67 -8.79
N ARG A 191 -4.42 -2.71 -7.97
CA ARG A 191 -4.21 -4.10 -8.37
C ARG A 191 -5.17 -4.97 -7.59
N VAL A 192 -5.95 -5.76 -8.30
CA VAL A 192 -6.90 -6.72 -7.70
C VAL A 192 -6.31 -8.12 -7.77
N ILE A 193 -6.32 -8.84 -6.66
CA ILE A 193 -5.90 -10.24 -6.56
C ILE A 193 -7.11 -11.04 -6.09
N LYS A 194 -7.70 -11.83 -7.00
CA LYS A 194 -8.84 -12.71 -6.73
C LYS A 194 -8.33 -14.10 -6.32
N GLN A 195 -8.83 -14.65 -5.22
CA GLN A 195 -8.55 -16.04 -4.80
C GLN A 195 -9.83 -16.86 -4.85
N GLU A 196 -9.93 -17.75 -5.84
CA GLU A 196 -11.10 -18.60 -6.07
C GLU A 196 -11.07 -19.86 -5.22
N ILE A 197 -12.26 -20.34 -4.85
CA ILE A 197 -12.45 -21.65 -4.25
C ILE A 197 -12.68 -22.64 -5.40
N ALA A 198 -11.63 -23.39 -5.74
CA ALA A 198 -11.69 -24.45 -6.73
C ALA A 198 -11.75 -25.82 -6.05
N SER A 199 -12.52 -26.74 -6.64
CA SER A 199 -12.41 -28.16 -6.29
C SER A 199 -11.03 -28.67 -6.69
N VAL A 200 -10.45 -29.50 -5.82
CA VAL A 200 -9.19 -30.18 -6.10
C VAL A 200 -9.40 -31.11 -7.30
N THR A 201 -8.51 -31.08 -8.30
CA THR A 201 -8.59 -31.99 -9.47
C THR A 201 -8.53 -33.45 -9.04
N LEU A 202 -9.21 -34.36 -9.74
CA LEU A 202 -9.25 -35.81 -9.43
C LEU A 202 -7.87 -36.40 -9.09
N HIS A 203 -6.86 -36.12 -9.93
CA HIS A 203 -5.50 -36.61 -9.69
C HIS A 203 -4.89 -36.15 -8.36
N ILE A 204 -5.19 -34.91 -7.95
CA ILE A 204 -4.72 -34.38 -6.67
C ILE A 204 -5.54 -34.97 -5.51
N GLN A 205 -6.85 -35.20 -5.70
CA GLN A 205 -7.70 -35.89 -4.72
C GLN A 205 -7.17 -37.30 -4.42
N ASP A 206 -6.74 -38.04 -5.45
CA ASP A 206 -6.15 -39.37 -5.30
C ASP A 206 -4.88 -39.34 -4.45
N ILE A 207 -3.98 -38.37 -4.69
CA ILE A 207 -2.75 -38.18 -3.91
C ILE A 207 -3.08 -37.94 -2.42
N PHE A 208 -4.07 -37.10 -2.13
CA PHE A 208 -4.51 -36.85 -0.75
C PHE A 208 -5.16 -38.09 -0.11
N ASN A 209 -5.96 -38.85 -0.88
CA ASN A 209 -6.60 -40.08 -0.40
C ASN A 209 -5.59 -41.19 -0.09
N VAL A 210 -4.52 -41.34 -0.88
CA VAL A 210 -3.45 -42.32 -0.64
C VAL A 210 -2.69 -42.00 0.64
N LYS A 211 -2.37 -40.73 0.90
CA LYS A 211 -1.65 -40.33 2.13
C LYS A 211 -2.45 -40.61 3.40
N ASN A 212 -3.78 -40.48 3.35
CA ASN A 212 -4.65 -40.84 4.47
C ASN A 212 -4.70 -42.35 4.73
N ARG A 213 -4.28 -43.20 3.78
CA ARG A 213 -4.23 -44.67 3.95
C ARG A 213 -2.89 -45.18 4.50
N SER A 214 -1.80 -44.41 4.44
CA SER A 214 -0.43 -44.94 4.68
C SER A 214 0.14 -44.72 6.10
N SER A 215 -0.67 -44.39 7.11
CA SER A 215 -0.25 -44.48 8.52
C SER A 215 -1.51 -44.55 9.40
N PRO A 216 -1.95 -45.75 9.84
CA PRO A 216 -1.34 -46.39 11.01
C PRO A 216 -1.34 -47.94 10.95
N LEU A 217 -0.16 -48.55 10.80
CA LEU A 217 0.08 -49.94 11.19
C LEU A 217 1.49 -50.00 11.75
N GLU A 218 1.60 -50.04 13.08
CA GLU A 218 2.51 -50.85 13.90
C GLU A 218 2.37 -50.36 15.36
N GLU A 219 1.14 -50.41 15.89
CA GLU A 219 0.93 -50.44 17.34
C GLU A 219 0.75 -51.91 17.74
N GLY A 220 1.75 -52.43 18.44
CA GLY A 220 1.60 -53.53 19.39
C GLY A 220 1.38 -54.93 18.81
N LYS A 221 2.45 -55.63 18.46
CA LYS A 221 2.55 -57.03 18.85
C LYS A 221 3.25 -57.09 20.21
N LEU A 222 2.46 -57.52 21.20
CA LEU A 222 2.82 -57.94 22.55
C LEU A 222 3.91 -59.01 22.54
#